data_AF-A0A0C2I495-F1
#
_entry.id   AF-A0A0C2I495-F1
#
_cell.length_a   1.000
_cell.length_b   1.000
_cell.length_c   1.000
_cell.angle_alpha   90.00
_cell.angle_beta   90.00
_cell.angle_gamma   90.00
#
_symmetry.space_group_name_H-M   'P 1'
#
loop_
_entity.id
_entity.type
_entity.pdbx_description
1 polymer ?
#
loop_
_entity_poly.entity_id
_entity_poly.type
_entity_poly.pdbx_seq_one_letter_code
_entity_poly.pdbx_strand_id
1 'polypeptide(L)'
;MPAPVIAPSIVKAIEALNMPKPEKSIQRLQLVFNDMAEANRPGPYGLGRLGSDTLYESNEAGKLLVERHKVSRIQEVKVSFRGLMTLGKSNSNLYGHERDGVIVDDRAPATDLRFEGDWATMPIGAQLRYTVQIPFTTYDKRKVPEDYGFTCNVESQRPASAYHPSLMGNAKVLNCTGKDYDWGKGIGTYAYLETYGLFVPVEYIGNGPFKWYGKWTIKTVE
;
A
#
# COMPACT_ATOMS: atom_id res chain seq x y z
N MET A 1 9.44 6.32 -14.87
CA MET A 1 8.11 5.68 -15.07
C MET A 1 7.00 6.67 -14.74
N PRO A 2 5.98 6.84 -15.60
CA PRO A 2 4.80 7.64 -15.27
C PRO A 2 3.95 6.95 -14.19
N ALA A 3 3.13 7.73 -13.48
CA ALA A 3 2.13 7.17 -12.58
C ALA A 3 0.91 6.68 -13.38
N PRO A 4 0.31 5.53 -13.02
CA PRO A 4 -0.90 5.04 -13.65
C PRO A 4 -2.07 6.01 -13.46
N VAL A 5 -2.91 6.15 -14.47
CA VAL A 5 -4.13 6.97 -14.41
C VAL A 5 -5.20 6.23 -13.63
N ILE A 6 -5.73 6.87 -12.58
CA ILE A 6 -6.80 6.31 -11.74
C ILE A 6 -8.16 6.77 -12.26
N ALA A 7 -9.13 5.85 -12.30
CA ALA A 7 -10.47 6.14 -12.79
C ALA A 7 -11.17 7.20 -11.91
N PRO A 8 -11.91 8.16 -12.50
CA PRO A 8 -12.59 9.20 -11.73
C PRO A 8 -13.61 8.68 -10.71
N SER A 9 -14.22 7.51 -10.96
CA SER A 9 -15.10 6.83 -10.00
C SER A 9 -14.39 6.46 -8.69
N ILE A 10 -13.15 6.00 -8.78
CA ILE A 10 -12.30 5.66 -7.63
C ILE A 10 -11.97 6.93 -6.84
N VAL A 11 -11.60 8.01 -7.53
CA VAL A 11 -11.33 9.31 -6.90
C VAL A 11 -12.56 9.82 -6.16
N LYS A 12 -13.75 9.74 -6.77
CA LYS A 12 -15.02 10.11 -6.13
C LYS A 12 -15.33 9.26 -4.89
N ALA A 13 -15.07 7.95 -4.94
CA ALA A 13 -15.27 7.08 -3.79
C ALA A 13 -14.38 7.48 -2.59
N ILE A 14 -13.13 7.88 -2.87
CA ILE A 14 -12.20 8.40 -1.85
C ILE A 14 -12.67 9.76 -1.31
N GLU A 15 -13.13 10.65 -2.18
CA GLU A 15 -13.66 11.96 -1.78
C GLU A 15 -14.88 11.85 -0.87
N ALA A 16 -15.76 10.87 -1.14
CA ALA A 16 -16.96 10.61 -0.35
C ALA A 16 -16.66 10.20 1.10
N LEU A 17 -15.44 9.73 1.40
CA LEU A 17 -15.01 9.47 2.78
C LEU A 17 -14.92 10.74 3.63
N ASN A 18 -14.80 11.90 3.01
CA ASN A 18 -14.65 13.20 3.68
C ASN A 18 -13.57 13.17 4.78
N MET A 19 -12.45 12.50 4.51
CA MET A 19 -11.35 12.42 5.46
C MET A 19 -10.72 13.80 5.68
N PRO A 20 -10.23 14.08 6.90
CA PRO A 20 -9.48 15.29 7.19
C PRO A 20 -8.31 15.50 6.21
N LYS A 21 -8.09 16.77 5.87
CA LYS A 21 -6.90 17.17 5.12
C LYS A 21 -5.67 16.99 6.02
N PRO A 22 -4.54 16.49 5.49
CA PRO A 22 -3.28 16.48 6.23
C PRO A 22 -2.91 17.88 6.74
N GLU A 23 -2.48 17.97 7.99
CA GLU A 23 -1.93 19.19 8.57
C GLU A 23 -0.47 19.40 8.14
N LYS A 24 0.25 18.30 7.92
CA LYS A 24 1.63 18.29 7.44
C LYS A 24 1.79 17.35 6.25
N SER A 25 2.68 17.71 5.34
CA SER A 25 3.13 16.84 4.25
C SER A 25 4.42 16.14 4.64
N ILE A 26 4.59 14.90 4.18
CA ILE A 26 5.89 14.22 4.11
C ILE A 26 6.30 14.25 2.63
N GLN A 27 7.44 14.87 2.33
CA GLN A 27 7.98 14.90 0.98
C GLN A 27 8.66 13.58 0.62
N ARG A 28 9.22 12.91 1.63
CA ARG A 28 9.85 11.62 1.50
C ARG A 28 9.74 10.83 2.79
N LEU A 29 9.05 9.71 2.70
CA LEU A 29 9.11 8.63 3.68
C LEU A 29 9.95 7.52 3.05
N GLN A 30 10.80 6.84 3.81
CA GLN A 30 11.51 5.64 3.37
C GLN A 30 11.21 4.50 4.33
N LEU A 31 10.65 3.41 3.80
CA LEU A 31 10.36 2.19 4.55
C LEU A 31 11.35 1.09 4.20
N VAL A 32 11.76 0.32 5.20
CA VAL A 32 12.57 -0.89 5.05
C VAL A 32 11.74 -2.07 5.51
N PHE A 33 11.56 -3.06 4.63
CA PHE A 33 10.93 -4.32 4.96
C PHE A 33 11.98 -5.29 5.50
N ASN A 34 11.68 -5.89 6.65
CA ASN A 34 12.46 -6.94 7.27
C ASN A 34 11.68 -8.24 7.14
N ASP A 35 12.21 -9.19 6.38
CA ASP A 35 11.68 -10.55 6.30
C ASP A 35 12.07 -11.29 7.57
N MET A 36 11.07 -11.68 8.35
CA MET A 36 11.26 -12.35 9.62
C MET A 36 11.13 -13.88 9.48
N ALA A 37 10.85 -14.40 8.27
CA ALA A 37 10.88 -15.83 7.97
C ALA A 37 12.32 -16.38 7.85
N GLU A 38 13.32 -15.51 7.71
CA GLU A 38 14.75 -15.86 7.59
C GLU A 38 15.37 -16.45 8.86
N ALA A 39 14.72 -16.34 10.03
CA ALA A 39 15.23 -17.01 11.23
C ALA A 39 15.15 -18.55 11.15
N ASN A 40 14.45 -19.14 10.15
CA ASN A 40 14.37 -20.60 10.05
C ASN A 40 14.39 -21.25 8.65
N ARG A 41 14.28 -20.56 7.50
CA ARG A 41 14.55 -21.17 6.16
C ARG A 41 14.90 -20.13 5.07
N PRO A 42 16.09 -20.16 4.46
CA PRO A 42 16.38 -19.40 3.24
C PRO A 42 15.77 -20.14 2.04
N GLY A 43 14.55 -19.76 1.65
CA GLY A 43 13.95 -20.22 0.40
C GLY A 43 14.38 -19.34 -0.79
N PRO A 44 14.45 -19.88 -2.03
CA PRO A 44 14.90 -19.15 -3.22
C PRO A 44 13.95 -18.03 -3.68
N TYR A 45 12.79 -17.89 -3.04
CA TYR A 45 11.81 -16.82 -3.28
C TYR A 45 11.84 -15.75 -2.18
N GLY A 46 13.03 -15.55 -1.58
CA GLY A 46 13.26 -14.53 -0.55
C GLY A 46 12.52 -13.25 -0.91
N LEU A 47 11.74 -12.73 0.04
CA LEU A 47 10.81 -11.62 -0.13
C LEU A 47 11.52 -10.28 -0.39
N GLY A 48 12.72 -10.28 -0.97
CA GLY A 48 13.46 -9.15 -1.50
C GLY A 48 12.74 -8.39 -2.63
N ARG A 49 11.50 -8.77 -2.98
CA ARG A 49 10.57 -7.92 -3.75
C ARG A 49 9.79 -6.93 -2.89
N LEU A 50 9.69 -7.15 -1.57
CA LEU A 50 8.96 -6.31 -0.62
C LEU A 50 9.85 -5.28 0.07
N GLY A 51 11.17 -5.53 0.11
CA GLY A 51 12.20 -4.59 0.53
C GLY A 51 12.56 -3.63 -0.59
N SER A 52 11.72 -2.62 -0.81
CA SER A 52 12.07 -1.49 -1.65
C SER A 52 12.14 -0.24 -0.79
N ASP A 53 13.15 0.59 -1.06
CA ASP A 53 13.13 2.01 -0.70
C ASP A 53 11.88 2.60 -1.35
N THR A 54 10.79 2.65 -0.60
CA THR A 54 9.55 3.24 -1.07
C THR A 54 9.67 4.72 -0.85
N LEU A 55 9.77 5.49 -1.94
CA LEU A 55 9.75 6.95 -1.88
C LEU A 55 8.31 7.42 -2.01
N TYR A 56 7.83 8.11 -0.98
CA TYR A 56 6.49 8.70 -0.94
C TYR A 56 6.56 10.14 -1.42
N GLU A 57 6.28 10.41 -2.70
CA GLU A 57 6.23 11.79 -3.23
C GLU A 57 4.79 12.30 -3.10
N SER A 58 4.51 13.08 -2.05
CA SER A 58 3.21 13.72 -1.86
C SER A 58 3.06 14.90 -2.83
N ASN A 59 2.55 14.66 -4.05
CA ASN A 59 2.30 15.77 -4.99
C ASN A 59 1.03 16.57 -4.68
N GLU A 60 0.07 16.01 -3.91
CA GLU A 60 -1.08 16.76 -3.41
C GLU A 60 -1.53 16.19 -2.07
N ALA A 61 -1.74 17.07 -1.10
CA ALA A 61 -2.23 16.69 0.22
C ALA A 61 -3.61 16.00 0.10
N GLY A 62 -3.62 14.67 0.27
CA GLY A 62 -4.71 14.00 0.98
C GLY A 62 -5.70 13.14 0.20
N LYS A 63 -5.38 12.62 -0.99
CA LYS A 63 -6.30 11.63 -1.64
C LYS A 63 -5.56 10.42 -2.15
N LEU A 64 -4.61 10.65 -3.03
CA LEU A 64 -3.79 9.63 -3.63
C LEU A 64 -2.36 9.82 -3.19
N LEU A 65 -1.65 8.70 -3.11
CA LEU A 65 -0.24 8.67 -2.84
C LEU A 65 0.46 8.03 -4.04
N VAL A 66 1.50 8.67 -4.53
CA VAL A 66 2.40 8.10 -5.54
C VAL A 66 3.63 7.55 -4.82
N GLU A 67 3.82 6.25 -4.95
CA GLU A 67 4.93 5.51 -4.40
C GLU A 67 5.86 5.11 -5.55
N ARG A 68 7.13 5.46 -5.43
CA ARG A 68 8.16 5.06 -6.39
C ARG A 68 9.07 4.04 -5.75
N HIS A 69 9.19 2.90 -6.40
CA HIS A 69 10.02 1.79 -5.95
C HIS A 69 11.12 1.52 -6.98
N LYS A 70 12.34 1.32 -6.49
CA LYS A 70 13.44 0.81 -7.29
C LYS A 70 13.91 -0.51 -6.69
N VAL A 71 13.58 -1.62 -7.34
CA VAL A 71 14.02 -2.96 -6.95
C VAL A 71 15.00 -3.46 -7.99
N SER A 72 16.29 -3.45 -7.67
CA SER A 72 17.37 -3.82 -8.60
C SER A 72 17.28 -3.00 -9.91
N ARG A 73 17.02 -3.66 -11.04
CA ARG A 73 16.85 -3.02 -12.36
C ARG A 73 15.40 -2.63 -12.69
N ILE A 74 14.43 -2.99 -11.86
CA ILE A 74 13.01 -2.70 -12.09
C ILE A 74 12.64 -1.38 -11.41
N GLN A 75 12.02 -0.48 -12.17
CA GLN A 75 11.34 0.70 -11.66
C GLN A 75 9.84 0.42 -11.60
N GLU A 76 9.22 0.65 -10.45
CA GLU A 76 7.77 0.58 -10.28
C GLU A 76 7.26 1.94 -9.78
N VAL A 77 6.10 2.34 -10.30
CA VAL A 77 5.31 3.46 -9.79
C VAL A 77 3.95 2.93 -9.44
N LYS A 78 3.58 3.12 -8.18
CA LYS A 78 2.35 2.63 -7.59
C LYS A 78 1.54 3.83 -7.14
N VAL A 79 0.24 3.81 -7.40
CA VAL A 79 -0.70 4.77 -6.84
C VAL A 79 -1.53 4.03 -5.81
N SER A 80 -1.63 4.58 -4.60
CA SER A 80 -2.41 4.01 -3.50
C SER A 80 -3.32 5.07 -2.88
N PHE A 81 -4.33 4.62 -2.15
CA PHE A 81 -5.09 5.50 -1.27
C PHE A 81 -4.30 5.72 0.00
N ARG A 82 -3.64 6.89 0.09
CA ARG A 82 -2.89 7.33 1.28
C ARG A 82 -1.94 6.23 1.85
N GLY A 83 -1.40 5.33 1.03
CA GLY A 83 -0.52 4.24 1.46
C GLY A 83 -1.20 2.97 1.97
N LEU A 84 -2.53 2.89 2.03
CA LEU A 84 -3.26 1.75 2.59
C LEU A 84 -3.39 0.59 1.60
N MET A 85 -3.91 0.86 0.40
CA MET A 85 -4.10 -0.15 -0.64
C MET A 85 -3.78 0.40 -2.02
N THR A 86 -3.24 -0.49 -2.87
CA THR A 86 -2.91 -0.18 -4.26
C THR A 86 -4.17 0.05 -5.10
N LEU A 87 -4.14 1.13 -5.88
CA LEU A 87 -5.15 1.49 -6.87
C LEU A 87 -4.67 1.30 -8.31
N GLY A 88 -3.36 1.26 -8.53
CA GLY A 88 -2.78 0.97 -9.84
C GLY A 88 -1.27 0.93 -9.81
N LYS A 89 -0.66 0.24 -10.77
CA LYS A 89 0.81 0.12 -10.89
C LYS A 89 1.27 0.19 -12.33
N SER A 90 2.42 0.83 -12.54
CA SER A 90 3.18 0.79 -13.78
C SER A 90 4.60 0.33 -13.45
N ASN A 91 5.10 -0.69 -14.16
CA ASN A 91 6.46 -1.18 -13.97
C ASN A 91 7.26 -1.16 -15.29
N SER A 92 8.58 -1.09 -15.18
CA SER A 92 9.48 -1.30 -16.31
C SER A 92 9.69 -2.80 -16.52
N ASN A 93 9.22 -3.35 -17.63
CA ASN A 93 9.41 -4.77 -17.93
C ASN A 93 10.83 -5.00 -18.49
N LEU A 94 11.64 -5.85 -17.84
CA LEU A 94 12.97 -6.28 -18.34
C LEU A 94 12.95 -7.65 -19.02
N TYR A 95 11.78 -8.29 -19.12
CA TYR A 95 11.63 -9.57 -19.82
C TYR A 95 11.47 -9.43 -21.34
N GLY A 96 11.35 -8.19 -21.85
CA GLY A 96 11.49 -7.91 -23.29
C GLY A 96 12.97 -7.72 -23.61
N HIS A 97 13.47 -8.41 -24.64
CA HIS A 97 14.82 -8.23 -25.16
C HIS A 97 15.14 -6.73 -25.29
N GLU A 98 16.38 -6.34 -24.97
CA GLU A 98 16.93 -4.98 -24.90
C GLU A 98 16.72 -4.08 -26.14
N ARG A 99 16.03 -4.55 -27.19
CA ARG A 99 15.82 -3.85 -28.46
C ARG A 99 14.55 -2.99 -28.54
N ASP A 100 13.56 -3.18 -27.64
CA ASP A 100 12.22 -2.56 -27.83
C ASP A 100 11.88 -1.41 -26.86
N GLY A 101 12.86 -0.90 -26.11
CA GLY A 101 12.63 0.18 -25.15
C GLY A 101 11.90 -0.26 -23.88
N VAL A 102 11.66 0.68 -22.96
CA VAL A 102 10.97 0.41 -21.69
C VAL A 102 9.51 0.05 -21.98
N ILE A 103 9.16 -1.23 -21.95
CA ILE A 103 7.77 -1.67 -21.99
C ILE A 103 7.14 -1.35 -20.64
N VAL A 104 6.17 -0.43 -20.66
CA VAL A 104 5.31 -0.11 -19.52
C VAL A 104 4.20 -1.15 -19.49
N ASP A 105 4.28 -2.10 -18.57
CA ASP A 105 3.12 -2.95 -18.25
C ASP A 105 2.22 -2.15 -17.30
N ASP A 106 1.23 -1.46 -17.88
CA ASP A 106 0.15 -0.85 -17.12
C ASP A 106 -0.70 -1.96 -16.53
N ARG A 107 -0.31 -2.40 -15.33
CA ARG A 107 -1.12 -3.32 -14.54
C ARG A 107 -2.33 -2.56 -14.02
N ALA A 108 -3.38 -2.66 -14.83
CA ALA A 108 -4.79 -2.60 -14.47
C ALA A 108 -5.11 -1.65 -13.31
N PRO A 109 -5.44 -0.36 -13.57
CA PRO A 109 -5.99 0.49 -12.54
C PRO A 109 -7.29 -0.12 -11.99
N ALA A 110 -7.55 0.11 -10.71
CA ALA A 110 -8.75 -0.33 -10.03
C ALA A 110 -10.01 0.14 -10.77
N THR A 111 -10.97 -0.76 -10.93
CA THR A 111 -12.22 -0.50 -11.65
C THR A 111 -13.37 -0.14 -10.71
N ASP A 112 -13.29 -0.60 -9.47
CA ASP A 112 -14.26 -0.29 -8.41
C ASP A 112 -13.55 -0.14 -7.06
N LEU A 113 -14.09 0.72 -6.20
CA LEU A 113 -13.63 0.94 -4.83
C LEU A 113 -14.82 1.25 -3.93
N ARG A 114 -14.99 0.42 -2.90
CA ARG A 114 -16.06 0.52 -1.92
C ARG A 114 -15.47 0.60 -0.52
N PHE A 115 -16.09 1.41 0.33
CA PHE A 115 -15.73 1.59 1.73
C PHE A 115 -16.94 1.41 2.63
N GLU A 116 -16.73 0.86 3.82
CA GLU A 116 -17.74 0.77 4.88
C GLU A 116 -17.12 1.17 6.22
N GLY A 117 -17.92 1.77 7.09
CA GLY A 117 -17.49 2.31 8.39
C GLY A 117 -17.07 3.77 8.35
N ASP A 118 -16.76 4.33 9.52
CA ASP A 118 -16.37 5.73 9.69
C ASP A 118 -14.87 5.93 9.45
N TRP A 119 -14.49 6.03 8.17
CA TRP A 119 -13.12 6.34 7.74
C TRP A 119 -12.71 7.80 8.00
N ALA A 120 -13.67 8.71 8.20
CA ALA A 120 -13.36 10.11 8.43
C ALA A 120 -12.72 10.32 9.81
N THR A 121 -13.31 9.70 10.84
CA THR A 121 -12.82 9.84 12.22
C THR A 121 -12.03 8.64 12.70
N MET A 122 -12.29 7.43 12.15
CA MET A 122 -11.67 6.17 12.58
C MET A 122 -11.61 6.04 14.10
N PRO A 123 -12.77 5.99 14.79
CA PRO A 123 -12.78 5.95 16.25
C PRO A 123 -12.20 4.63 16.74
N ILE A 124 -11.55 4.65 17.91
CA ILE A 124 -11.03 3.42 18.54
C ILE A 124 -12.18 2.46 18.81
N GLY A 125 -11.98 1.18 18.48
CA GLY A 125 -13.00 0.13 18.55
C GLY A 125 -13.89 0.03 17.30
N ALA A 126 -13.77 0.95 16.33
CA ALA A 126 -14.52 0.87 15.09
C ALA A 126 -14.00 -0.22 14.17
N GLN A 127 -14.91 -0.76 13.37
CA GLN A 127 -14.59 -1.63 12.25
C GLN A 127 -14.76 -0.86 10.94
N LEU A 128 -13.74 -0.94 10.10
CA LEU A 128 -13.66 -0.32 8.79
C LEU A 128 -13.47 -1.40 7.74
N ARG A 129 -14.06 -1.25 6.57
CA ARG A 129 -13.88 -2.18 5.46
C ARG A 129 -13.62 -1.43 4.18
N TYR A 130 -12.79 -2.01 3.33
CA TYR A 130 -12.70 -1.58 1.94
C TYR A 130 -12.67 -2.78 1.02
N THR A 131 -13.14 -2.59 -0.20
CA THR A 131 -12.99 -3.54 -1.31
C THR A 131 -12.53 -2.77 -2.54
N VAL A 132 -11.43 -3.20 -3.13
CA VAL A 132 -10.90 -2.70 -4.40
C VAL A 132 -10.99 -3.81 -5.44
N GLN A 133 -11.55 -3.50 -6.59
CA GLN A 133 -11.64 -4.43 -7.70
C GLN A 133 -10.55 -4.13 -8.71
N ILE A 134 -9.71 -5.13 -9.01
CA ILE A 134 -8.59 -4.99 -9.94
C ILE A 134 -8.68 -6.12 -10.97
N PRO A 135 -8.69 -5.81 -12.29
CA PRO A 135 -8.74 -6.85 -13.30
C PRO A 135 -7.40 -7.56 -13.47
N PHE A 136 -7.40 -8.88 -13.35
CA PHE A 136 -6.26 -9.72 -13.67
C PHE A 136 -6.35 -10.19 -15.12
N THR A 137 -5.20 -10.24 -15.81
CA THR A 137 -5.14 -10.77 -17.19
C THR A 137 -4.82 -12.26 -17.16
N THR A 138 -5.76 -13.09 -17.58
CA THR A 138 -5.59 -14.54 -17.69
C THR A 138 -4.72 -14.91 -18.90
N TYR A 139 -4.28 -16.18 -18.98
CA TYR A 139 -3.43 -16.68 -20.07
C TYR A 139 -4.03 -16.48 -21.47
N ASP A 140 -5.36 -16.49 -21.58
CA ASP A 140 -6.12 -16.22 -22.81
C ASP A 140 -6.36 -14.72 -23.07
N LYS A 141 -5.62 -13.84 -22.38
CA LYS A 141 -5.68 -12.37 -22.47
C LYS A 141 -7.03 -11.76 -22.08
N ARG A 142 -7.92 -12.53 -21.42
CA ARG A 142 -9.15 -11.96 -20.85
C ARG A 142 -8.82 -11.21 -19.58
N LYS A 143 -9.50 -10.08 -19.37
CA LYS A 143 -9.45 -9.34 -18.12
C LYS A 143 -10.59 -9.80 -17.23
N VAL A 144 -10.26 -10.44 -16.12
CA VAL A 144 -11.24 -10.92 -15.14
C VAL A 144 -11.14 -10.03 -13.89
N PRO A 145 -12.20 -9.29 -13.54
CA PRO A 145 -12.22 -8.51 -12.31
C PRO A 145 -12.11 -9.42 -11.09
N GLU A 146 -11.26 -9.04 -10.15
CA GLU A 146 -11.13 -9.73 -8.88
C GLU A 146 -11.16 -8.73 -7.72
N ASP A 147 -11.91 -9.08 -6.68
CA ASP A 147 -12.06 -8.26 -5.49
C ASP A 147 -10.91 -8.56 -4.49
N TYR A 148 -10.30 -7.50 -4.01
CA TYR A 148 -9.30 -7.47 -2.95
C TYR A 148 -9.83 -6.55 -1.86
N GLY A 149 -9.46 -6.78 -0.60
CA GLY A 149 -10.01 -5.97 0.48
C GLY A 149 -9.69 -6.48 1.86
N PHE A 150 -9.83 -5.57 2.83
CA PHE A 150 -9.64 -5.86 4.23
C PHE A 150 -10.85 -5.44 5.07
N THR A 151 -11.04 -6.18 6.16
CA THR A 151 -11.78 -5.71 7.34
C THR A 151 -10.74 -5.32 8.40
N CYS A 152 -10.74 -4.06 8.81
CA CYS A 152 -9.81 -3.46 9.74
C CYS A 152 -10.50 -3.07 11.03
N ASN A 153 -9.92 -3.42 12.17
CA ASN A 153 -10.33 -2.90 13.47
C ASN A 153 -9.36 -1.79 13.89
N VAL A 154 -9.89 -0.66 14.35
CA VAL A 154 -9.08 0.42 14.94
C VAL A 154 -8.81 0.07 16.40
N GLU A 155 -7.64 -0.48 16.69
CA GLU A 155 -7.37 -1.11 17.98
C GLU A 155 -6.93 -0.12 19.05
N SER A 156 -6.09 0.85 18.69
CA SER A 156 -5.48 1.76 19.64
C SER A 156 -4.99 3.04 18.98
N GLN A 157 -4.56 3.99 19.80
CA GLN A 157 -3.89 5.21 19.38
C GLN A 157 -2.63 5.41 20.23
N ARG A 158 -1.55 5.82 19.58
CA ARG A 158 -0.26 6.10 20.23
C ARG A 158 0.41 7.31 19.58
N PRO A 159 1.38 7.95 20.24
CA PRO A 159 2.17 9.01 19.61
C PRO A 159 2.81 8.50 18.31
N ALA A 160 2.78 9.31 17.25
CA ALA A 160 3.41 8.96 15.97
C ALA A 160 4.93 8.76 16.11
N SER A 161 5.54 9.41 17.11
CA SER A 161 6.95 9.25 17.49
C SER A 161 7.32 7.82 17.91
N ALA A 162 6.34 6.98 18.26
CA ALA A 162 6.56 5.55 18.51
C ALA A 162 6.97 4.77 17.24
N TYR A 163 6.72 5.32 16.05
CA TYR A 163 7.10 4.72 14.76
C TYR A 163 8.37 5.32 14.18
N HIS A 164 8.58 6.63 14.37
CA HIS A 164 9.83 7.30 14.03
C HIS A 164 9.95 8.63 14.82
N PRO A 165 11.11 8.96 15.42
CA PRO A 165 11.23 10.11 16.32
C PRO A 165 10.86 11.47 15.72
N SER A 166 11.01 11.66 14.41
CA SER A 166 10.66 12.92 13.73
C SER A 166 9.16 13.08 13.42
N LEU A 167 8.36 12.03 13.60
CA LEU A 167 6.93 12.10 13.35
C LEU A 167 6.21 12.79 14.52
N MET A 168 5.30 13.70 14.16
CA MET A 168 4.51 14.47 15.11
C MET A 168 3.06 13.96 15.18
N GLY A 169 2.39 14.31 16.28
CA GLY A 169 0.98 13.99 16.49
C GLY A 169 0.75 12.53 16.91
N ASN A 170 -0.43 12.04 16.57
CA ASN A 170 -0.90 10.71 16.94
C ASN A 170 -0.97 9.78 15.73
N ALA A 171 -0.95 8.49 16.03
CA ALA A 171 -1.09 7.42 15.06
C ALA A 171 -2.10 6.39 15.58
N LYS A 172 -3.12 6.12 14.76
CA LYS A 172 -4.09 5.06 15.01
C LYS A 172 -3.56 3.73 14.48
N VAL A 173 -3.71 2.68 15.27
CA VAL A 173 -3.28 1.33 14.90
C VAL A 173 -4.47 0.57 14.36
N LEU A 174 -4.35 0.10 13.13
CA LEU A 174 -5.36 -0.69 12.45
C LEU A 174 -4.85 -2.11 12.26
N ASN A 175 -5.66 -3.09 12.61
CA ASN A 175 -5.39 -4.50 12.35
C ASN A 175 -6.40 -5.04 11.34
N CYS A 176 -5.91 -5.43 10.18
CA CYS A 176 -6.69 -5.69 8.98
C CYS A 176 -6.57 -7.16 8.56
N THR A 177 -7.69 -7.85 8.36
CA THR A 177 -7.71 -9.27 7.90
C THR A 177 -8.49 -9.41 6.60
N GLY A 178 -7.97 -10.17 5.64
CA GLY A 178 -8.55 -10.28 4.30
C GLY A 178 -7.53 -10.64 3.22
N LYS A 179 -7.66 -10.03 2.03
CA LYS A 179 -6.84 -10.31 0.84
C LYS A 179 -6.31 -9.01 0.22
N ASP A 180 -5.03 -8.74 0.42
CA ASP A 180 -4.31 -7.66 -0.23
C ASP A 180 -3.97 -7.99 -1.69
N TYR A 181 -3.90 -6.97 -2.54
CA TYR A 181 -3.52 -7.11 -3.95
C TYR A 181 -2.05 -7.52 -4.12
N ASP A 182 -1.17 -6.97 -3.30
CA ASP A 182 0.28 -7.15 -3.38
C ASP A 182 0.77 -8.31 -2.51
N TRP A 183 0.11 -8.53 -1.37
CA TRP A 183 0.55 -9.47 -0.35
C TRP A 183 -0.34 -10.71 -0.19
N GLY A 184 -1.45 -10.78 -0.93
CA GLY A 184 -2.37 -11.92 -0.92
C GLY A 184 -3.20 -12.00 0.35
N LYS A 185 -3.61 -13.21 0.76
CA LYS A 185 -4.41 -13.39 1.98
C LYS A 185 -3.56 -13.27 3.24
N GLY A 186 -4.06 -12.58 4.26
CA GLY A 186 -3.29 -12.39 5.50
C GLY A 186 -3.90 -11.41 6.47
N ILE A 187 -3.07 -11.03 7.43
CA ILE A 187 -3.32 -10.04 8.46
C ILE A 187 -2.28 -8.93 8.32
N GLY A 188 -2.70 -7.70 8.10
CA GLY A 188 -1.83 -6.53 8.00
C GLY A 188 -2.09 -5.55 9.15
N THR A 189 -1.02 -5.10 9.81
CA THR A 189 -1.09 -4.02 10.79
C THR A 189 -0.62 -2.73 10.14
N TYR A 190 -1.41 -1.67 10.26
CA TYR A 190 -1.09 -0.34 9.73
C TYR A 190 -1.11 0.71 10.84
N ALA A 191 -0.30 1.75 10.64
CA ALA A 191 -0.33 2.98 11.42
C ALA A 191 -0.92 4.09 10.54
N TYR A 192 -2.08 4.64 10.91
CA TYR A 192 -2.59 5.86 10.31
C TYR A 192 -2.03 7.07 11.06
N LEU A 193 -1.07 7.76 10.45
CA LEU A 193 -0.43 8.96 10.97
C LEU A 193 -1.38 10.15 10.79
N GLU A 194 -2.07 10.58 11.84
CA GLU A 194 -3.21 11.50 11.74
C GLU A 194 -2.81 12.87 11.18
N THR A 195 -1.73 13.45 11.71
CA THR A 195 -1.18 14.76 11.27
C THR A 195 -0.81 14.78 9.79
N TYR A 196 -0.42 13.63 9.24
CA TYR A 196 0.04 13.49 7.85
C TYR A 196 -1.04 12.88 6.94
N GLY A 197 -2.12 12.37 7.53
CA GLY A 197 -3.18 11.66 6.85
C GLY A 197 -2.68 10.49 5.99
N LEU A 198 -1.72 9.72 6.52
CA LEU A 198 -1.00 8.68 5.78
C LEU A 198 -1.06 7.34 6.51
N PHE A 199 -1.38 6.26 5.81
CA PHE A 199 -1.24 4.89 6.30
C PHE A 199 0.18 4.38 6.00
N VAL A 200 0.81 3.83 7.03
CA VAL A 200 2.12 3.20 6.94
C VAL A 200 1.98 1.74 7.37
N PRO A 201 2.40 0.76 6.55
CA PRO A 201 2.41 -0.63 6.98
C PRO A 201 3.41 -0.82 8.12
N VAL A 202 3.06 -1.67 9.07
CA VAL A 202 3.87 -1.98 10.26
C VAL A 202 4.32 -3.43 10.22
N GLU A 203 3.40 -4.35 9.99
CA GLU A 203 3.71 -5.77 9.82
C GLU A 203 2.63 -6.47 9.00
N TYR A 204 3.00 -7.63 8.45
CA TYR A 204 2.10 -8.45 7.67
C TYR A 204 2.37 -9.93 7.91
N ILE A 205 1.30 -10.67 8.16
CA ILE A 205 1.31 -12.13 8.37
C ILE A 205 0.53 -12.76 7.22
N GLY A 206 1.26 -13.40 6.30
CA GLY A 206 0.70 -14.10 5.15
C GLY A 206 0.04 -15.42 5.54
N ASN A 207 -1.23 -15.57 5.18
CA ASN A 207 -2.02 -16.80 5.33
C ASN A 207 -2.11 -17.50 3.97
N GLY A 208 -0.98 -18.06 3.54
CA GLY A 208 -0.86 -18.87 2.33
C GLY A 208 -0.18 -20.23 2.60
N PRO A 209 -0.03 -21.10 1.59
CA PRO A 209 0.68 -22.37 1.72
C PRO A 209 2.13 -22.21 2.19
N PHE A 210 2.74 -21.05 1.90
CA PHE A 210 3.99 -20.60 2.48
C PHE A 210 3.68 -19.43 3.42
N LYS A 211 3.50 -19.72 4.71
CA LYS A 211 3.35 -18.67 5.71
C LYS A 211 4.62 -17.83 5.70
N TRP A 212 4.44 -16.52 5.61
CA TRP A 212 5.52 -15.55 5.71
C TRP A 212 5.12 -14.43 6.65
N TYR A 213 6.12 -13.79 7.21
CA TYR A 213 5.95 -12.71 8.16
C TYR A 213 7.01 -11.66 7.90
N GLY A 214 6.59 -10.40 7.87
CA GLY A 214 7.54 -9.31 7.77
C GLY A 214 7.07 -8.05 8.45
N LYS A 215 8.05 -7.20 8.73
CA LYS A 215 7.88 -5.94 9.47
C LYS A 215 8.48 -4.79 8.68
N TRP A 216 7.79 -3.67 8.68
CA TRP A 216 8.30 -2.43 8.12
C TRP A 216 8.87 -1.55 9.23
N THR A 217 9.98 -0.89 8.93
CA THR A 217 10.56 0.13 9.78
C THR A 217 10.77 1.40 8.97
N ILE A 218 10.44 2.54 9.55
CA ILE A 218 10.67 3.84 8.94
C ILE A 218 12.16 4.17 9.12
N LYS A 219 12.87 4.38 8.01
CA LYS A 219 14.29 4.75 8.00
C LYS A 219 14.52 6.25 7.89
N THR A 220 13.67 6.93 7.13
CA THR A 220 13.81 8.37 6.84
C THR A 220 12.44 9.01 6.69
N VAL A 221 12.32 10.24 7.18
CA VAL A 221 11.17 11.13 7.04
C VAL A 221 11.71 12.53 6.75
N GLU A 222 11.40 13.08 5.58
CA GLU A 222 11.76 14.42 5.11
C GLU A 222 10.52 15.16 4.61
#